data_AF-A0AAD9DG98-F1
#
_entry.id   AF-A0AAD9DG98-F1
#
_cell.length_a   1.000
_cell.length_b   1.000
_cell.length_c   1.000
_cell.angle_alpha   90.00
_cell.angle_beta   90.00
_cell.angle_gamma   90.00
#
_symmetry.space_group_name_H-M   'P 1'
#
loop_
_entity.id
_entity.type
_entity.pdbx_description
1 polymer ?
#
loop_
_entity_poly.entity_id
_entity_poly.type
_entity_poly.pdbx_seq_one_letter_code
_entity_poly.pdbx_strand_id
1 'polypeptide(L)'
;MSRLNATIKLLFACGELLFLFASLLCVLTSGIVASGRLPAFAFPLAKKTSIIVLLVSGAALICSCFGCCAVLRQKKRRGCFSGRRLLCLHLLLLVSILFFGIVQMRFLETQELRMAAVIEDKDSFPEYNAFERHVNKYVNNLYFEILSSDSLEGSSAAAADWLVKFVEDKCPKRMSHEHCSALETRANNCDFSLKSCCPDESVCSSGVKEACPYENCREEILGQLYELLVPMRIGAFCVCVLSVLMLALSCFLICHNKRDEIEMELLKGGNISEEDIEAIRRLKSNKTIDMEQLEAPRFGSRKRHVNVSPAELA
;
A
#
# COMPACT_ATOMS: atom_id res chain seq x y z
N MET A 1 25.10 -8.83 -25.81
CA MET A 1 24.72 -7.53 -25.22
C MET A 1 23.30 -7.06 -25.57
N SER A 2 22.91 -6.91 -26.85
CA SER A 2 21.57 -6.39 -27.21
C SER A 2 20.39 -7.22 -26.69
N ARG A 3 20.48 -8.55 -26.78
CA ARG A 3 19.47 -9.49 -26.28
C ARG A 3 19.31 -9.40 -24.76
N LEU A 4 20.42 -9.40 -24.02
CA LEU A 4 20.42 -9.28 -22.56
C LEU A 4 19.71 -7.99 -22.08
N ASN A 5 20.02 -6.85 -22.68
CA ASN A 5 19.35 -5.58 -22.32
C ASN A 5 17.84 -5.61 -22.64
N ALA A 6 17.44 -6.22 -23.76
CA ALA A 6 16.02 -6.40 -24.08
C ALA A 6 15.32 -7.29 -23.04
N THR A 7 15.96 -8.38 -22.62
CA THR A 7 15.45 -9.27 -21.57
C THR A 7 15.33 -8.55 -20.23
N ILE A 8 16.34 -7.80 -19.80
CA ILE A 8 16.28 -7.04 -18.54
C ILE A 8 15.14 -6.02 -18.56
N LYS A 9 14.96 -5.28 -19.68
CA LYS A 9 13.84 -4.34 -19.82
C LYS A 9 12.49 -5.02 -19.78
N LEU A 10 12.36 -6.19 -20.41
CA LEU A 10 11.12 -6.96 -20.39
C LEU A 10 10.81 -7.45 -18.97
N LEU A 11 11.78 -8.05 -18.28
CA LEU A 11 11.62 -8.51 -16.91
C LEU A 11 11.26 -7.37 -15.96
N PHE A 12 11.95 -6.23 -16.08
CA PHE A 12 11.63 -5.04 -15.31
C PHE A 12 10.21 -4.53 -15.62
N ALA A 13 9.83 -4.41 -16.89
CA ALA A 13 8.49 -3.96 -17.26
C ALA A 13 7.39 -4.92 -16.76
N CYS A 14 7.63 -6.24 -16.82
CA CYS A 14 6.72 -7.23 -16.26
C CYS A 14 6.62 -7.11 -14.73
N GLY A 15 7.73 -6.91 -14.04
CA GLY A 15 7.75 -6.67 -12.59
C GLY A 15 6.96 -5.42 -12.20
N GLU A 16 7.19 -4.30 -12.89
CA GLU A 16 6.44 -3.05 -12.68
C GLU A 16 4.94 -3.21 -12.94
N LEU A 17 4.55 -3.96 -13.98
CA LEU A 17 3.14 -4.23 -14.27
C LEU A 17 2.49 -5.06 -13.16
N LEU A 18 3.21 -6.04 -12.62
CA LEU A 18 2.76 -6.85 -11.49
C LEU A 18 2.62 -6.00 -10.22
N PHE A 19 3.59 -5.14 -9.92
CA PHE A 19 3.51 -4.18 -8.80
C PHE A 19 2.34 -3.21 -8.96
N LEU A 20 2.10 -2.71 -10.17
CA LEU A 20 0.99 -1.82 -10.48
C LEU A 20 -0.35 -2.51 -10.24
N PHE A 21 -0.51 -3.74 -10.72
CA PHE A 21 -1.74 -4.52 -10.53
C PHE A 21 -1.97 -4.85 -9.05
N ALA A 22 -0.94 -5.30 -8.34
CA ALA A 22 -1.02 -5.58 -6.90
C ALA A 22 -1.37 -4.31 -6.11
N SER A 23 -0.70 -3.19 -6.40
CA SER A 23 -0.97 -1.91 -5.73
C SER A 23 -2.38 -1.41 -6.00
N LEU A 24 -2.90 -1.59 -7.23
CA LEU A 24 -4.27 -1.25 -7.56
C LEU A 24 -5.28 -2.09 -6.76
N LEU A 25 -5.07 -3.41 -6.68
CA LEU A 25 -5.90 -4.27 -5.84
C LEU A 25 -5.85 -3.86 -4.37
N CYS A 26 -4.67 -3.53 -3.84
CA CYS A 26 -4.52 -3.02 -2.48
C CYS A 26 -5.25 -1.68 -2.28
N VAL A 27 -5.16 -0.74 -3.22
CA VAL A 27 -5.89 0.54 -3.17
C VAL A 27 -7.40 0.31 -3.17
N LEU A 28 -7.90 -0.58 -4.03
CA LEU A 28 -9.33 -0.89 -4.11
C LEU A 28 -9.83 -1.55 -2.82
N THR A 29 -9.13 -2.59 -2.35
CA THR A 29 -9.52 -3.33 -1.13
C THR A 29 -9.41 -2.45 0.13
N SER A 30 -8.31 -1.73 0.31
CA SER A 30 -8.14 -0.79 1.43
C SER A 30 -9.10 0.39 1.34
N GLY A 31 -9.45 0.88 0.15
CA GLY A 31 -10.47 1.91 -0.05
C GLY A 31 -11.86 1.43 0.37
N ILE A 32 -12.23 0.19 0.05
CA ILE A 32 -13.48 -0.42 0.50
C ILE A 32 -13.49 -0.53 2.04
N VAL A 33 -12.40 -0.99 2.66
CA VAL A 33 -12.28 -1.06 4.12
C VAL A 33 -12.36 0.32 4.76
N ALA A 34 -11.60 1.30 4.26
CA ALA A 34 -11.56 2.66 4.77
C ALA A 34 -12.92 3.39 4.66
N SER A 35 -13.72 3.02 3.65
CA SER A 35 -15.08 3.52 3.47
C SER A 35 -16.07 3.02 4.53
N GLY A 36 -15.69 2.04 5.36
CA GLY A 36 -16.53 1.48 6.42
C GLY A 36 -17.67 0.60 5.90
N ARG A 37 -17.63 0.20 4.62
CA ARG A 37 -18.65 -0.67 4.03
C ARG A 37 -18.51 -2.15 4.43
N LEU A 38 -17.35 -2.54 4.95
CA LEU A 38 -17.10 -3.90 5.43
C LEU A 38 -17.22 -3.96 6.95
N PRO A 39 -18.22 -4.66 7.50
CA PRO A 39 -18.52 -4.63 8.92
C PRO A 39 -17.46 -5.32 9.78
N ALA A 40 -16.85 -6.39 9.25
CA ALA A 40 -15.76 -7.12 9.90
C ALA A 40 -14.49 -6.26 10.14
N PHE A 41 -14.37 -5.10 9.49
CA PHE A 41 -13.23 -4.19 9.62
C PHE A 41 -13.63 -2.80 10.15
N ALA A 42 -14.77 -2.71 10.83
CA ALA A 42 -15.24 -1.44 11.39
C ALA A 42 -14.41 -0.94 12.59
N PHE A 43 -13.37 -1.67 13.00
CA PHE A 43 -12.49 -1.24 14.07
C PHE A 43 -11.72 0.05 13.69
N PRO A 44 -11.67 1.08 14.56
CA PRO A 44 -11.04 2.36 14.27
C PRO A 44 -9.54 2.19 14.02
N LEU A 45 -8.93 1.16 14.60
CA LEU A 45 -7.56 0.77 14.26
C LEU A 45 -7.48 0.22 12.82
N ALA A 46 -8.41 -0.63 12.34
CA ALA A 46 -8.49 -1.06 10.94
C ALA A 46 -8.64 0.12 10.00
N LYS A 47 -9.46 1.10 10.40
CA LYS A 47 -9.70 2.29 9.58
C LYS A 47 -8.42 3.11 9.46
N LYS A 48 -7.71 3.33 10.57
CA LYS A 48 -6.41 4.02 10.56
C LYS A 48 -5.36 3.23 9.77
N THR A 49 -5.24 1.93 9.99
CA THR A 49 -4.29 1.09 9.26
C THR A 49 -4.64 0.98 7.78
N SER A 50 -5.91 0.87 7.41
CA SER A 50 -6.35 0.84 6.01
C SER A 50 -6.10 2.16 5.30
N ILE A 51 -6.24 3.31 5.97
CA ILE A 51 -5.81 4.61 5.42
C ILE A 51 -4.30 4.62 5.19
N ILE A 52 -3.49 4.13 6.14
CA ILE A 52 -2.04 4.04 5.96
C ILE A 52 -1.69 3.11 4.79
N VAL A 53 -2.31 1.93 4.73
CA VAL A 53 -2.13 0.98 3.62
C VAL A 53 -2.56 1.59 2.30
N LEU A 54 -3.65 2.35 2.26
CA LEU A 54 -4.11 3.08 1.08
C LEU A 54 -3.08 4.10 0.59
N LEU A 55 -2.51 4.89 1.51
CA LEU A 55 -1.47 5.86 1.21
C LEU A 55 -0.19 5.18 0.69
N VAL A 56 0.25 4.11 1.35
CA VAL A 56 1.44 3.34 0.94
C VAL A 56 1.22 2.67 -0.42
N SER A 57 0.05 2.07 -0.64
CA SER A 57 -0.30 1.43 -1.91
C SER A 57 -0.43 2.46 -3.04
N GLY A 58 -0.98 3.64 -2.75
CA GLY A 58 -1.02 4.76 -3.70
C GLY A 58 0.39 5.24 -4.06
N ALA A 59 1.29 5.35 -3.08
CA ALA A 59 2.69 5.69 -3.33
C ALA A 59 3.40 4.62 -4.18
N ALA A 60 3.17 3.34 -3.91
CA ALA A 60 3.69 2.22 -4.69
C ALA A 60 3.16 2.22 -6.14
N LEU A 61 1.88 2.55 -6.33
CA LEU A 61 1.27 2.70 -7.65
C LEU A 61 1.91 3.84 -8.44
N ILE A 62 2.14 5.00 -7.81
CA ILE A 62 2.86 6.13 -8.42
C ILE A 62 4.29 5.73 -8.76
N CYS A 63 4.99 5.02 -7.85
CA CYS A 63 6.32 4.48 -8.09
C CYS A 63 6.36 3.55 -9.31
N SER A 64 5.34 2.70 -9.46
CA SER A 64 5.22 1.76 -10.57
C SER A 64 4.98 2.47 -11.92
N CYS A 65 4.17 3.54 -11.90
CA CYS A 65 3.98 4.41 -13.05
C CYS A 65 5.30 5.08 -13.46
N PHE A 66 6.12 5.52 -12.50
CA PHE A 66 7.44 6.08 -12.79
C PHE A 66 8.37 5.04 -13.40
N GLY A 67 8.42 3.81 -12.88
CA GLY A 67 9.25 2.73 -13.44
C GLY A 67 8.88 2.40 -14.88
N CYS A 68 7.58 2.18 -15.16
CA CYS A 68 7.05 2.01 -16.51
C CYS A 68 7.44 3.17 -17.45
N CYS A 69 7.18 4.41 -17.02
CA CYS A 69 7.51 5.61 -17.81
C CYS A 69 9.02 5.73 -18.06
N ALA A 70 9.85 5.35 -17.08
CA ALA A 70 11.29 5.46 -17.18
C ALA A 70 11.86 4.53 -18.26
N VAL A 71 11.37 3.28 -18.33
CA VAL A 71 11.75 2.31 -19.38
C VAL A 71 11.37 2.83 -20.76
N LEU A 72 10.14 3.31 -20.94
CA LEU A 72 9.67 3.86 -22.22
C LEU A 72 10.50 5.09 -22.65
N ARG A 73 10.92 5.91 -21.69
CA ARG A 73 11.68 7.14 -21.92
C ARG A 73 13.20 6.96 -21.93
N GLN A 74 13.73 5.75 -21.83
CA GLN A 74 15.19 5.52 -21.90
C GLN A 74 15.84 6.07 -23.18
N LYS A 75 15.08 6.25 -24.27
CA LYS A 75 15.58 6.84 -25.52
C LYS A 75 15.82 8.37 -25.43
N LYS A 76 15.16 9.09 -24.50
CA LYS A 76 15.18 10.57 -24.40
C LYS A 76 16.25 11.04 -23.39
N ARG A 77 17.23 11.83 -23.87
CA ARG A 77 18.40 12.27 -23.09
C ARG A 77 18.20 13.55 -22.28
N ARG A 78 17.51 14.53 -22.85
CA ARG A 78 17.40 15.89 -22.28
C ARG A 78 16.01 16.14 -21.71
N GLY A 79 15.98 17.02 -20.71
CA GLY A 79 14.78 17.43 -19.99
C GLY A 79 14.73 16.89 -18.56
N CYS A 80 13.85 17.47 -17.74
CA CYS A 80 13.69 17.09 -16.34
C CYS A 80 13.25 15.62 -16.19
N PHE A 81 12.49 15.11 -17.16
CA PHE A 81 11.95 13.75 -17.21
C PHE A 81 12.75 12.81 -18.14
N SER A 82 14.08 12.88 -18.10
CA SER A 82 14.91 11.89 -18.79
C SER A 82 14.76 10.51 -18.13
N GLY A 83 14.85 9.44 -18.91
CA GLY A 83 14.66 8.07 -18.40
C GLY A 83 15.59 7.73 -17.23
N ARG A 84 16.84 8.22 -17.25
CA ARG A 84 17.81 7.99 -16.17
C ARG A 84 17.42 8.70 -14.86
N ARG A 85 16.95 9.95 -14.93
CA ARG A 85 16.47 10.68 -13.74
C ARG A 85 15.23 10.02 -13.14
N LEU A 86 14.30 9.57 -14.00
CA LEU A 86 13.12 8.82 -13.56
C LEU A 86 13.49 7.48 -12.91
N LEU A 87 14.46 6.74 -13.47
CA LEU A 87 14.99 5.51 -12.86
C LEU A 87 15.65 5.77 -11.50
N CYS A 88 16.44 6.84 -11.35
CA CYS A 88 17.04 7.19 -10.06
C CYS A 88 15.96 7.53 -9.00
N LEU A 89 14.92 8.28 -9.39
CA LEU A 89 13.81 8.60 -8.48
C LEU A 89 13.02 7.35 -8.10
N HIS A 90 12.75 6.47 -9.07
CA HIS A 90 12.13 5.17 -8.83
C HIS A 90 12.97 4.29 -7.89
N LEU A 91 14.30 4.29 -8.02
CA LEU A 91 15.20 3.57 -7.13
C LEU A 91 15.07 4.07 -5.67
N LEU A 92 15.04 5.39 -5.45
CA LEU A 92 14.86 5.97 -4.11
C LEU A 92 13.51 5.59 -3.49
N LEU A 93 12.45 5.59 -4.31
CA LEU A 93 11.12 5.15 -3.87
C LEU A 93 11.11 3.66 -3.52
N LEU A 94 11.72 2.80 -4.35
CA LEU A 94 11.86 1.37 -4.06
C LEU A 94 12.64 1.09 -2.77
N VAL A 95 13.74 1.83 -2.51
CA VAL A 95 14.49 1.72 -1.24
C VAL A 95 13.60 2.08 -0.05
N SER A 96 12.79 3.12 -0.19
CA SER A 96 11.85 3.55 0.86
C SER A 96 10.77 2.49 1.12
N ILE A 97 10.20 1.90 0.06
CA ILE A 97 9.23 0.80 0.15
C ILE A 97 9.87 -0.42 0.80
N LEU A 98 11.09 -0.78 0.41
CA LEU A 98 11.83 -1.91 1.00
C LEU A 98 12.10 -1.69 2.49
N PHE A 99 12.57 -0.50 2.87
CA PHE A 99 12.80 -0.16 4.28
C PHE A 99 11.51 -0.28 5.10
N PHE A 100 10.40 0.27 4.61
CA PHE A 100 9.10 0.14 5.25
C PHE A 100 8.66 -1.32 5.37
N GLY A 101 8.83 -2.12 4.30
CA GLY A 101 8.54 -3.55 4.29
C GLY A 101 9.32 -4.32 5.34
N ILE A 102 10.62 -4.01 5.52
CA ILE A 102 11.45 -4.63 6.57
C ILE A 102 10.94 -4.28 7.97
N VAL A 103 10.62 -3.01 8.22
CA VAL A 103 10.06 -2.57 9.51
C VAL A 103 8.73 -3.27 9.80
N GLN A 104 7.86 -3.36 8.79
CA GLN A 104 6.58 -4.05 8.90
C GLN A 104 6.76 -5.56 9.17
N MET A 105 7.69 -6.22 8.48
CA MET A 105 8.02 -7.63 8.71
C MET A 105 8.45 -7.89 10.15
N ARG A 106 9.36 -7.06 10.68
CA ARG A 106 9.81 -7.16 12.07
C ARG A 106 8.67 -6.98 13.07
N PHE A 107 7.78 -6.03 12.80
CA PHE A 107 6.60 -5.81 13.62
C PHE A 107 5.69 -7.04 13.62
N LEU A 108 5.36 -7.58 12.44
CA LEU A 108 4.49 -8.76 12.29
C LEU A 108 5.10 -9.99 12.98
N GLU A 109 6.38 -10.25 12.78
CA GLU A 109 7.12 -11.35 13.43
C GLU A 109 7.07 -11.24 14.97
N THR A 110 7.29 -10.02 15.49
CA THR A 110 7.22 -9.78 16.94
C THR A 110 5.82 -9.98 17.51
N GLN A 111 4.78 -9.54 16.78
CA GLN A 111 3.40 -9.73 17.21
C GLN A 111 2.98 -11.20 17.13
N GLU A 112 3.34 -11.91 16.06
CA GLU A 112 3.04 -13.33 15.87
C GLU A 112 3.62 -14.18 17.02
N LEU A 113 4.91 -14.02 17.32
CA LEU A 113 5.56 -14.75 18.41
C LEU A 113 4.89 -14.48 19.77
N ARG A 114 4.53 -13.22 20.02
CA ARG A 114 3.90 -12.85 21.29
C ARG A 114 2.47 -13.37 21.38
N MET A 115 1.68 -13.29 20.32
CA MET A 115 0.32 -13.83 20.30
C MET A 115 0.36 -15.34 20.49
N ALA A 116 1.24 -16.05 19.79
CA ALA A 116 1.43 -17.48 19.96
C ALA A 116 1.74 -17.85 21.43
N ALA A 117 2.66 -17.10 22.07
CA ALA A 117 3.01 -17.32 23.47
C ALA A 117 1.83 -17.08 24.44
N VAL A 118 1.01 -16.05 24.20
CA VAL A 118 -0.18 -15.77 25.04
C VAL A 118 -1.29 -16.80 24.81
N ILE A 119 -1.44 -17.30 23.59
CA ILE A 119 -2.42 -18.35 23.25
C ILE A 119 -2.02 -19.68 23.90
N GLU A 120 -0.72 -19.99 23.95
CA GLU A 120 -0.21 -21.22 24.55
C GLU A 120 -0.31 -21.20 26.09
N ASP A 121 0.04 -20.07 26.71
CA ASP A 121 0.02 -19.92 28.16
C ASP A 121 -0.33 -18.48 28.57
N LYS A 122 -1.62 -18.20 28.67
CA LYS A 122 -2.11 -16.88 29.07
C LYS A 122 -1.61 -16.45 30.46
N ASP A 123 -1.46 -17.38 31.39
CA ASP A 123 -1.12 -17.10 32.79
C ASP A 123 0.36 -16.71 32.94
N SER A 124 1.24 -17.26 32.12
CA SER A 124 2.65 -16.84 32.05
C SER A 124 2.86 -15.45 31.41
N PHE A 125 1.88 -14.96 30.65
CA PHE A 125 1.96 -13.65 29.97
C PHE A 125 0.83 -12.70 30.39
N PRO A 126 0.74 -12.30 31.68
CA PRO A 126 -0.37 -11.49 32.20
C PRO A 126 -0.30 -10.01 31.76
N GLU A 127 0.84 -9.55 31.24
CA GLU A 127 1.05 -8.16 30.83
C GLU A 127 0.75 -7.93 29.35
N TYR A 128 -0.01 -6.86 29.07
CA TYR A 128 -0.32 -6.46 27.70
C TYR A 128 0.80 -5.62 27.08
N ASN A 129 1.17 -5.88 25.82
CA ASN A 129 2.05 -4.96 25.08
C ASN A 129 1.30 -3.71 24.60
N ALA A 130 2.01 -2.83 23.89
CA ALA A 130 1.40 -1.64 23.28
C ALA A 130 0.26 -1.99 22.31
N PHE A 131 0.46 -2.99 21.43
CA PHE A 131 -0.54 -3.42 20.45
C PHE A 131 -1.81 -3.96 21.14
N GLU A 132 -1.62 -4.88 22.08
CA GLU A 132 -2.65 -5.54 22.85
C GLU A 132 -3.43 -4.57 23.73
N ARG A 133 -2.78 -3.58 24.34
CA ARG A 133 -3.48 -2.49 25.04
C ARG A 133 -4.46 -1.74 24.15
N HIS A 134 -4.12 -1.56 22.87
CA HIS A 134 -5.05 -0.94 21.90
C HIS A 134 -6.21 -1.86 21.54
N VAL A 135 -5.95 -3.16 21.37
CA VAL A 135 -7.00 -4.17 21.12
C VAL A 135 -7.94 -4.25 22.32
N ASN A 136 -7.39 -4.38 23.53
CA ASN A 136 -8.13 -4.43 24.79
C ASN A 136 -9.06 -3.23 24.94
N LYS A 137 -8.52 -2.01 24.82
CA LYS A 137 -9.32 -0.79 24.90
C LYS A 137 -10.45 -0.77 23.86
N TYR A 138 -10.17 -1.21 22.64
CA TYR A 138 -11.18 -1.23 21.59
C TYR A 138 -12.30 -2.24 21.86
N VAL A 139 -11.94 -3.48 22.18
CA VAL A 139 -12.90 -4.57 22.43
C VAL A 139 -13.78 -4.25 23.62
N ASN A 140 -13.21 -3.77 24.74
CA ASN A 140 -14.01 -3.41 25.91
C ASN A 140 -15.00 -2.30 25.60
N ASN A 141 -14.53 -1.22 24.97
CA ASN A 141 -15.40 -0.10 24.63
C ASN A 141 -16.53 -0.53 23.69
N LEU A 142 -16.23 -1.32 22.67
CA LEU A 142 -17.25 -1.79 21.73
C LEU A 142 -18.25 -2.73 22.42
N TYR A 143 -17.78 -3.64 23.27
CA TYR A 143 -18.65 -4.55 24.00
C TYR A 143 -19.62 -3.81 24.94
N PHE A 144 -19.13 -2.84 25.72
CA PHE A 144 -19.97 -2.06 26.62
C PHE A 144 -20.92 -1.13 25.87
N GLU A 145 -20.49 -0.54 24.75
CA GLU A 145 -21.36 0.24 23.86
C GLU A 145 -22.56 -0.60 23.43
N ILE A 146 -22.33 -1.84 22.96
CA ILE A 146 -23.38 -2.77 22.53
C ILE A 146 -24.36 -3.11 23.66
N LEU A 147 -23.85 -3.46 24.85
CA LEU A 147 -24.69 -3.78 26.01
C LEU A 147 -25.51 -2.60 26.53
N SER A 148 -25.02 -1.37 26.33
CA SER A 148 -25.68 -0.16 26.82
C SER A 148 -26.74 0.39 25.86
N SER A 149 -26.65 0.05 24.57
CA SER A 149 -27.51 0.58 23.53
C SER A 149 -28.65 -0.37 23.18
N ASP A 150 -29.88 -0.03 23.57
CA ASP A 150 -31.09 -0.77 23.17
C ASP A 150 -31.41 -0.64 21.65
N SER A 151 -30.75 0.29 20.95
CA SER A 151 -30.92 0.50 19.50
C SER A 151 -29.63 1.05 18.86
N LEU A 152 -28.74 0.16 18.43
CA LEU A 152 -27.58 0.54 17.60
C LEU A 152 -28.05 0.80 16.16
N GLU A 153 -28.38 2.06 15.83
CA GLU A 153 -28.59 2.48 14.44
C GLU A 153 -27.27 2.99 13.82
N GLY A 154 -26.88 2.46 12.65
CA GLY A 154 -25.78 2.99 11.83
C GLY A 154 -24.59 2.05 11.61
N SER A 155 -23.42 2.61 11.24
CA SER A 155 -22.21 1.85 10.91
C SER A 155 -21.62 1.04 12.07
N SER A 156 -21.99 1.37 13.31
CA SER A 156 -21.66 0.62 14.52
C SER A 156 -22.46 -0.68 14.65
N ALA A 157 -23.65 -0.78 14.04
CA ALA A 157 -24.50 -1.97 14.11
C ALA A 157 -23.83 -3.22 13.55
N ALA A 158 -23.00 -3.04 12.52
CA ALA A 158 -22.39 -4.17 11.84
C ALA A 158 -21.06 -4.61 12.48
N ALA A 159 -20.33 -3.67 13.10
CA ALA A 159 -19.23 -4.00 14.03
C ALA A 159 -19.77 -4.74 15.26
N ALA A 160 -20.93 -4.30 15.74
CA ALA A 160 -21.65 -4.90 16.84
C ALA A 160 -22.11 -6.32 16.51
N ASP A 161 -22.73 -6.55 15.36
CA ASP A 161 -23.16 -7.88 14.91
C ASP A 161 -21.99 -8.88 14.84
N TRP A 162 -20.83 -8.44 14.33
CA TRP A 162 -19.62 -9.29 14.35
C TRP A 162 -19.15 -9.60 15.77
N LEU A 163 -19.04 -8.59 16.64
CA LEU A 163 -18.54 -8.82 18.00
C LEU A 163 -19.52 -9.68 18.82
N VAL A 164 -20.82 -9.48 18.67
CA VAL A 164 -21.86 -10.29 19.33
C VAL A 164 -21.73 -11.75 18.91
N LYS A 165 -21.73 -12.03 17.60
CA LYS A 165 -21.54 -13.40 17.08
C LYS A 165 -20.23 -14.01 17.55
N PHE A 166 -19.15 -13.25 17.49
CA PHE A 166 -17.85 -13.71 17.96
C PHE A 166 -17.88 -14.06 19.46
N VAL A 167 -18.51 -13.21 20.28
CA VAL A 167 -18.62 -13.45 21.73
C VAL A 167 -19.48 -14.68 22.03
N GLU A 168 -20.59 -14.84 21.32
CA GLU A 168 -21.48 -16.00 21.49
C GLU A 168 -20.81 -17.31 21.06
N ASP A 169 -20.03 -17.30 19.99
CA ASP A 169 -19.43 -18.49 19.40
C ASP A 169 -18.13 -18.93 20.10
N LYS A 170 -17.31 -17.96 20.54
CA LYS A 170 -15.93 -18.22 20.96
C LYS A 170 -15.66 -17.89 22.42
N CYS A 171 -16.34 -16.91 23.01
CA CYS A 171 -16.06 -16.49 24.38
C CYS A 171 -16.86 -17.33 25.40
N PRO A 172 -16.51 -17.27 26.71
CA PRO A 172 -17.28 -17.93 27.75
C PRO A 172 -18.76 -17.48 27.75
N LYS A 173 -19.69 -18.43 27.88
CA LYS A 173 -21.16 -18.20 27.82
C LYS A 173 -21.66 -17.07 28.71
N ARG A 174 -20.99 -16.79 29.83
CA ARG A 174 -21.31 -15.67 30.74
C ARG A 174 -21.18 -14.27 30.11
N MET A 175 -20.52 -14.17 28.96
CA MET A 175 -20.40 -12.92 28.20
C MET A 175 -21.51 -12.77 27.15
N SER A 176 -22.35 -13.80 26.93
CA SER A 176 -23.40 -13.71 25.93
C SER A 176 -24.45 -12.67 26.32
N HIS A 177 -25.00 -12.00 25.31
CA HIS A 177 -26.02 -10.98 25.53
C HIS A 177 -27.25 -11.57 26.24
N GLU A 178 -27.66 -12.79 25.85
CA GLU A 178 -28.78 -13.50 26.48
C GLU A 178 -28.53 -13.75 27.98
N HIS A 179 -27.32 -14.14 28.36
CA HIS A 179 -26.98 -14.38 29.77
C HIS A 179 -27.02 -13.08 30.58
N CYS A 180 -26.41 -12.01 30.05
CA CYS A 180 -26.31 -10.74 30.77
C CYS A 180 -27.58 -9.88 30.74
N SER A 181 -28.51 -10.15 29.81
CA SER A 181 -29.82 -9.52 29.77
C SER A 181 -30.87 -10.24 30.62
N ALA A 182 -30.76 -11.56 30.79
CA ALA A 182 -31.70 -12.36 31.58
C ALA A 182 -31.47 -12.28 33.10
N LEU A 183 -30.27 -11.86 33.53
CA LEU A 183 -29.87 -11.84 34.93
C LEU A 183 -30.13 -10.46 35.57
N GLU A 184 -31.02 -10.40 36.58
CA GLU A 184 -31.21 -9.24 37.47
C GLU A 184 -29.92 -8.84 38.25
N THR A 185 -28.82 -9.59 38.10
CA THR A 185 -27.50 -9.33 38.72
C THR A 185 -26.69 -8.27 37.96
N ARG A 186 -27.31 -7.13 37.68
CA ARG A 186 -26.59 -5.84 37.54
C ARG A 186 -26.06 -5.32 38.90
N ALA A 187 -26.33 -6.04 40.00
CA ALA A 187 -26.20 -5.54 41.36
C ALA A 187 -24.89 -5.96 42.06
N ASN A 188 -23.90 -5.08 42.01
CA ASN A 188 -22.95 -4.64 43.06
C ASN A 188 -22.16 -5.63 43.95
N ASN A 189 -22.50 -6.92 44.03
CA ASN A 189 -21.91 -7.92 44.93
C ASN A 189 -21.56 -9.23 44.21
N CYS A 190 -21.14 -9.16 42.94
CA CYS A 190 -20.70 -10.33 42.22
C CYS A 190 -19.19 -10.55 42.43
N ASP A 191 -18.81 -11.76 42.84
CA ASP A 191 -17.41 -12.13 42.98
C ASP A 191 -16.83 -12.52 41.62
N PHE A 192 -16.11 -11.58 40.99
CA PHE A 192 -15.47 -11.80 39.70
C PHE A 192 -14.43 -12.92 39.73
N SER A 193 -13.93 -13.32 40.92
CA SER A 193 -13.02 -14.46 41.08
C SER A 193 -13.71 -15.81 40.85
N LEU A 194 -15.01 -15.90 41.11
CA LEU A 194 -15.82 -17.12 40.93
C LEU A 194 -16.32 -17.32 39.49
N LYS A 195 -15.91 -16.45 38.57
CA LYS A 195 -16.15 -16.55 37.12
C LYS A 195 -17.63 -16.63 36.69
N SER A 196 -18.59 -16.25 37.52
CA SER A 196 -20.02 -16.27 37.18
C SER A 196 -20.59 -14.90 36.79
N CYS A 197 -19.80 -13.84 36.92
CA CYS A 197 -20.26 -12.46 36.69
C CYS A 197 -20.21 -12.06 35.22
N CYS A 198 -21.19 -11.26 34.81
CA CYS A 198 -21.13 -10.50 33.57
C CYS A 198 -20.04 -9.42 33.64
N PRO A 199 -19.39 -9.09 32.51
CA PRO A 199 -18.45 -7.97 32.48
C PRO A 199 -19.12 -6.65 32.91
N ASP A 200 -18.40 -5.83 33.68
CA ASP A 200 -18.89 -4.55 34.20
C ASP A 200 -17.91 -3.41 33.87
N GLU A 201 -18.43 -2.33 33.29
CA GLU A 201 -17.62 -1.21 32.81
C GLU A 201 -16.94 -0.46 33.96
N SER A 202 -17.63 -0.26 35.08
CA SER A 202 -17.12 0.50 36.22
C SER A 202 -16.00 -0.26 36.94
N VAL A 203 -16.16 -1.57 37.11
CA VAL A 203 -15.17 -2.45 37.74
C VAL A 203 -13.97 -2.67 36.81
N CYS A 204 -14.21 -2.88 35.51
CA CYS A 204 -13.15 -2.95 34.51
C CYS A 204 -12.32 -1.66 34.45
N SER A 205 -12.98 -0.49 34.46
CA SER A 205 -12.32 0.82 34.46
C SER A 205 -11.52 1.09 35.74
N SER A 206 -11.87 0.42 36.84
CA SER A 206 -11.14 0.47 38.11
C SER A 206 -9.87 -0.39 38.10
N GLY A 207 -9.59 -1.11 37.02
CA GLY A 207 -8.36 -1.90 36.83
C GLY A 207 -8.48 -3.39 37.13
N VAL A 208 -9.68 -3.88 37.46
CA VAL A 208 -9.94 -5.31 37.66
C VAL A 208 -10.08 -5.98 36.29
N LYS A 209 -9.05 -6.72 35.87
CA LYS A 209 -8.99 -7.29 34.52
C LYS A 209 -10.08 -8.32 34.27
N GLU A 210 -10.45 -9.12 35.27
CA GLU A 210 -11.44 -10.19 35.17
C GLU A 210 -12.85 -9.66 34.90
N ALA A 211 -13.12 -8.39 35.20
CA ALA A 211 -14.36 -7.71 34.86
C ALA A 211 -14.37 -7.18 33.42
N CYS A 212 -13.23 -7.18 32.73
CA CYS A 212 -13.12 -6.68 31.36
C CYS A 212 -13.47 -7.76 30.33
N PRO A 213 -14.28 -7.43 29.30
CA PRO A 213 -14.63 -8.35 28.21
C PRO A 213 -13.41 -8.95 27.50
N TYR A 214 -12.42 -8.10 27.18
CA TYR A 214 -11.21 -8.52 26.49
C TYR A 214 -10.45 -9.60 27.25
N GLU A 215 -10.28 -9.45 28.58
CA GLU A 215 -9.53 -10.41 29.38
C GLU A 215 -10.19 -11.79 29.39
N ASN A 216 -11.52 -11.80 29.46
CA ASN A 216 -12.31 -13.03 29.46
C ASN A 216 -12.32 -13.74 28.11
N CYS A 217 -12.01 -13.04 27.01
CA CYS A 217 -11.95 -13.59 25.66
C CYS A 217 -10.58 -13.41 24.98
N ARG A 218 -9.53 -13.20 25.78
CA ARG A 218 -8.21 -12.77 25.31
C ARG A 218 -7.60 -13.76 24.32
N GLU A 219 -7.60 -15.04 24.66
CA GLU A 219 -7.01 -16.11 23.85
C GLU A 219 -7.69 -16.21 22.47
N GLU A 220 -9.02 -16.22 22.44
CA GLU A 220 -9.79 -16.34 21.19
C GLU A 220 -9.62 -15.12 20.28
N ILE A 221 -9.60 -13.92 20.86
CA ILE A 221 -9.38 -12.68 20.10
C ILE A 221 -7.96 -12.69 19.51
N LEU A 222 -6.96 -13.07 20.30
CA LEU A 222 -5.59 -13.17 19.82
C LEU A 222 -5.42 -14.31 18.82
N GLY A 223 -6.15 -15.41 18.97
CA GLY A 223 -6.21 -16.51 18.01
C GLY A 223 -6.70 -16.06 16.63
N GLN A 224 -7.80 -15.31 16.57
CA GLN A 224 -8.28 -14.75 15.31
C GLN A 224 -7.30 -13.75 14.70
N LEU A 225 -6.70 -12.88 15.52
CA LEU A 225 -5.68 -11.94 15.03
C LEU A 225 -4.45 -12.66 14.52
N TYR A 226 -4.03 -13.75 15.17
CA TYR A 226 -2.91 -14.58 14.75
C TYR A 226 -3.16 -15.21 13.37
N GLU A 227 -4.35 -15.77 13.12
CA GLU A 227 -4.73 -16.32 11.81
C GLU A 227 -4.67 -15.26 10.69
N LEU A 228 -4.96 -14.00 11.00
CA LEU A 228 -4.85 -12.88 10.05
C LEU A 228 -3.40 -12.41 9.83
N LEU A 229 -2.53 -12.51 10.84
CA LEU A 229 -1.13 -12.08 10.75
C LEU A 229 -0.28 -12.96 9.84
N VAL A 230 -0.51 -14.27 9.83
CA VAL A 230 0.25 -15.22 8.99
C VAL A 230 0.23 -14.85 7.49
N PRO A 231 -0.94 -14.68 6.83
CA PRO A 231 -0.97 -14.29 5.42
C PRO A 231 -0.40 -12.89 5.20
N MET A 232 -0.58 -11.96 6.15
CA MET A 232 0.02 -10.63 6.07
C MET A 232 1.55 -10.68 6.07
N ARG A 233 2.15 -11.54 6.90
CA ARG A 233 3.61 -11.76 6.94
C ARG A 233 4.12 -12.33 5.63
N ILE A 234 3.45 -13.35 5.08
CA ILE A 234 3.82 -13.95 3.78
C ILE A 234 3.77 -12.89 2.68
N GLY A 235 2.71 -12.08 2.65
CA GLY A 235 2.57 -10.96 1.71
C GLY A 235 3.71 -9.95 1.84
N ALA A 236 4.01 -9.49 3.05
CA ALA A 236 5.09 -8.52 3.30
C ALA A 236 6.47 -9.08 2.93
N PHE A 237 6.72 -10.38 3.16
CA PHE A 237 7.94 -11.05 2.73
C PHE A 237 8.07 -11.05 1.19
N CYS A 238 7.01 -11.47 0.49
CA CYS A 238 6.98 -11.46 -0.98
C CYS A 238 7.25 -10.06 -1.56
N VAL A 239 6.65 -9.02 -0.98
CA VAL A 239 6.90 -7.63 -1.38
C VAL A 239 8.38 -7.26 -1.20
N CYS A 240 8.99 -7.60 -0.06
CA CYS A 240 10.40 -7.33 0.18
C CYS A 240 11.31 -8.01 -0.85
N VAL A 241 11.09 -9.29 -1.15
CA VAL A 241 11.87 -10.04 -2.15
C VAL A 241 11.72 -9.40 -3.53
N LEU A 242 10.48 -9.09 -3.95
CA LEU A 242 10.23 -8.45 -5.22
C LEU A 242 10.87 -7.05 -5.30
N SER A 243 10.83 -6.26 -4.23
CA SER A 243 11.49 -4.95 -4.19
C SER A 243 13.01 -5.06 -4.36
N VAL A 244 13.65 -6.05 -3.73
CA VAL A 244 15.10 -6.31 -3.92
C VAL A 244 15.41 -6.68 -5.37
N LEU A 245 14.60 -7.54 -5.98
CA LEU A 245 14.76 -7.90 -7.40
C LEU A 245 14.61 -6.67 -8.31
N MET A 246 13.61 -5.83 -8.07
CA MET A 246 13.39 -4.61 -8.85
C MET A 246 14.48 -3.55 -8.65
N LEU A 247 15.05 -3.45 -7.45
CA LEU A 247 16.23 -2.63 -7.19
C LEU A 247 17.43 -3.11 -8.01
N ALA A 248 17.70 -4.43 -8.01
CA ALA A 248 18.78 -5.00 -8.79
C ALA A 248 18.59 -4.76 -10.30
N LEU A 249 17.39 -5.01 -10.82
CA LEU A 249 17.05 -4.74 -12.23
C LEU A 249 17.16 -3.25 -12.58
N SER A 250 16.73 -2.35 -11.69
CA SER A 250 16.91 -0.90 -11.85
C SER A 250 18.39 -0.53 -11.96
N CYS A 251 19.23 -1.07 -11.08
CA CYS A 251 20.68 -0.86 -11.12
C CYS A 251 21.28 -1.38 -12.43
N PHE A 252 20.91 -2.59 -12.87
CA PHE A 252 21.37 -3.11 -14.16
C PHE A 252 20.92 -2.25 -15.35
N LEU A 253 19.69 -1.72 -15.34
CA LEU A 253 19.21 -0.81 -16.39
C LEU A 253 19.95 0.53 -16.41
N ILE A 254 20.37 1.01 -15.25
CA ILE A 254 21.19 2.23 -15.14
C ILE A 254 22.61 1.95 -15.64
N CYS A 255 23.23 0.84 -15.22
CA CYS A 255 24.62 0.51 -15.55
C CYS A 255 24.82 0.04 -16.98
N HIS A 256 23.92 -0.80 -17.53
CA HIS A 256 24.02 -1.39 -18.87
C HIS A 256 23.20 -0.66 -19.93
N ASN A 257 23.03 0.65 -19.78
CA ASN A 257 22.37 1.42 -20.82
C ASN A 257 23.28 1.45 -22.06
N LYS A 258 22.97 0.61 -23.05
CA LYS A 258 23.73 0.34 -24.31
C LYS A 258 24.30 1.57 -25.05
N ARG A 259 23.79 2.78 -24.79
CA ARG A 259 24.31 4.02 -25.38
C ARG A 259 25.50 4.60 -24.63
N ASP A 260 25.64 4.32 -23.33
CA ASP A 260 26.81 4.71 -22.53
C ASP A 260 28.02 3.85 -22.93
N GLU A 261 27.82 2.58 -23.28
CA GLU A 261 28.87 1.72 -23.84
C GLU A 261 29.42 2.27 -25.17
N ILE A 262 28.58 2.67 -26.11
CA ILE A 262 29.05 3.16 -27.42
C ILE A 262 29.76 4.52 -27.31
N GLU A 263 29.25 5.47 -26.52
CA GLU A 263 29.94 6.75 -26.31
C GLU A 263 31.24 6.58 -25.52
N MET A 264 31.26 5.70 -24.51
CA MET A 264 32.46 5.45 -23.71
C MET A 264 33.50 4.61 -24.47
N GLU A 265 33.08 3.69 -25.34
CA GLU A 265 33.97 2.95 -26.26
C GLU A 265 34.55 3.87 -27.33
N LEU A 266 33.77 4.80 -27.88
CA LEU A 266 34.26 5.80 -28.83
C LEU A 266 35.24 6.79 -28.20
N LEU A 267 35.00 7.18 -26.94
CA LEU A 267 35.92 8.03 -26.16
C LEU A 267 37.19 7.29 -25.75
N LYS A 268 37.08 6.08 -25.19
CA LYS A 268 38.24 5.26 -24.77
C LYS A 268 39.06 4.75 -25.94
N GLY A 269 38.44 4.54 -27.10
CA GLY A 269 39.13 4.13 -28.32
C GLY A 269 40.01 5.20 -28.93
N GLY A 270 39.98 6.45 -28.44
CA GLY A 270 40.77 7.58 -28.97
C GLY A 270 40.40 8.00 -30.39
N ASN A 271 39.40 7.35 -31.01
CA ASN A 271 38.97 7.61 -32.38
C ASN A 271 38.16 8.89 -32.53
N ILE A 272 37.68 9.48 -31.43
CA ILE A 272 36.89 10.70 -31.43
C ILE A 272 37.32 11.54 -30.22
N SER A 273 37.86 12.73 -30.48
CA SER A 273 38.16 13.70 -29.43
C SER A 273 36.87 14.30 -28.85
N GLU A 274 36.93 14.88 -27.65
CA GLU A 274 35.77 15.57 -27.06
C GLU A 274 35.24 16.68 -27.98
N GLU A 275 36.14 17.30 -28.74
CA GLU A 275 35.88 18.34 -29.74
C GLU A 275 35.10 17.79 -30.94
N ASP A 276 35.42 16.58 -31.41
CA ASP A 276 34.71 15.91 -32.51
C ASP A 276 33.27 15.55 -32.12
N ILE A 277 33.04 15.13 -30.88
CA ILE A 277 31.69 14.89 -30.37
C ILE A 277 30.88 16.18 -30.40
N GLU A 278 31.50 17.29 -30.01
CA GLU A 278 30.84 18.59 -30.01
C GLU A 278 30.58 19.13 -31.42
N ALA A 279 31.52 18.94 -32.34
CA ALA A 279 31.38 19.29 -33.75
C ALA A 279 30.24 18.50 -34.42
N ILE A 280 30.16 17.18 -34.20
CA ILE A 280 29.05 16.34 -34.69
C ILE A 280 27.72 16.83 -34.09
N ARG A 281 27.71 17.23 -32.81
CA ARG A 281 26.51 17.72 -32.13
C ARG A 281 26.03 19.05 -32.71
N ARG A 282 26.94 19.97 -33.05
CA ARG A 282 26.64 21.25 -33.73
C ARG A 282 26.15 21.03 -35.16
N LEU A 283 26.80 20.15 -35.92
CA LEU A 283 26.38 19.78 -37.27
C LEU A 283 24.96 19.20 -37.26
N LYS A 284 24.64 18.36 -36.28
CA LYS A 284 23.31 17.77 -36.15
C LYS A 284 22.24 18.80 -35.75
N SER A 285 22.56 19.78 -34.89
CA SER A 285 21.59 20.84 -34.56
C SER A 285 21.29 21.72 -35.77
N ASN A 286 22.32 22.12 -36.53
CA ASN A 286 22.13 22.93 -37.74
C ASN A 286 21.29 22.19 -38.79
N LYS A 287 21.56 20.89 -39.00
CA LYS A 287 20.79 20.09 -39.95
C LYS A 287 19.31 19.90 -39.56
N THR A 288 19.01 19.96 -38.26
CA THR A 288 17.62 19.87 -37.77
C THR A 288 16.88 21.20 -38.00
N ILE A 289 17.57 22.33 -37.83
CA ILE A 289 17.04 23.67 -38.12
C ILE A 289 16.75 23.84 -39.62
N ASP A 290 17.65 23.35 -40.48
CA ASP A 290 17.45 23.41 -41.93
C ASP A 290 16.25 22.56 -42.39
N MET A 291 15.99 21.40 -41.76
CA MET A 291 14.80 20.60 -42.07
C MET A 291 13.50 21.27 -41.60
N GLU A 292 13.51 21.93 -40.45
CA GLU A 292 12.35 22.64 -39.91
C GLU A 292 12.02 23.90 -40.74
N GLN A 293 13.03 24.54 -41.35
CA GLN A 293 12.83 25.62 -42.32
C GLN A 293 12.32 25.15 -43.70
N LEU A 294 12.62 23.91 -44.10
CA LEU A 294 12.07 23.33 -45.33
C LEU A 294 10.62 22.86 -45.18
N GLU A 295 10.17 22.49 -43.97
CA GLU A 295 8.81 22.02 -43.71
C GLU A 295 7.83 23.12 -43.29
N ALA A 296 8.27 24.36 -43.05
CA ALA A 296 7.35 25.48 -42.82
C ALA A 296 6.60 25.81 -44.12
N PRO A 297 5.28 25.52 -44.22
CA PRO A 297 4.54 25.79 -45.45
C PRO A 297 4.52 27.30 -45.67
N ARG A 298 5.07 27.75 -46.81
CA ARG A 298 4.80 29.08 -47.35
C ARG A 298 3.31 29.15 -47.69
N PHE A 299 2.47 29.43 -46.70
CA PHE A 299 1.11 29.94 -46.91
C PHE A 299 1.23 31.38 -47.44
N GLY A 300 1.71 31.48 -48.68
CA GLY A 300 1.55 32.67 -49.49
C GLY A 300 0.09 32.79 -49.89
N SER A 301 -0.64 33.64 -49.18
CA SER A 301 -1.98 34.10 -49.54
C SER A 301 -1.98 34.72 -50.94
N ARG A 302 -2.18 33.89 -51.97
CA ARG A 302 -2.47 34.35 -53.33
C ARG A 302 -3.98 34.52 -53.46
N LYS A 303 -4.48 35.69 -53.02
CA LYS A 303 -5.84 36.14 -53.37
C LYS A 303 -5.92 36.29 -54.89
N ARG A 304 -6.54 35.31 -55.55
CA ARG A 304 -6.99 35.45 -56.94
C ARG A 304 -8.32 36.21 -56.91
N HIS A 305 -8.30 37.48 -57.30
CA HIS A 305 -9.51 38.18 -57.71
C HIS A 305 -9.99 37.54 -59.01
N VAL A 306 -11.11 36.83 -58.94
CA VAL A 306 -11.88 36.40 -60.11
C VAL A 306 -12.91 37.49 -60.34
N ASN A 307 -12.69 38.34 -61.36
CA ASN A 307 -13.72 39.20 -61.90
C ASN A 307 -14.68 38.32 -62.71
N VAL A 308 -15.87 38.08 -62.18
CA VAL A 308 -16.99 37.49 -62.93
C VAL A 308 -17.77 38.66 -63.54
N SER A 309 -17.79 38.72 -64.88
CA SER A 309 -18.62 39.65 -65.64
C SER A 309 -20.05 39.10 -65.76
N PRO A 310 -21.10 39.88 -65.46
CA PRO A 310 -22.48 39.45 -65.59
C PRO A 310 -23.02 39.84 -66.98
N ALA A 311 -22.94 38.93 -67.95
CA ALA A 311 -23.70 39.03 -69.19
C ALA A 311 -23.78 37.65 -69.83
N GLU A 312 -24.88 36.94 -69.56
CA GLU A 312 -25.53 35.95 -70.45
C GLU A 312 -26.65 35.26 -69.65
N LEU A 313 -27.80 35.93 -69.60
CA LEU A 313 -29.09 35.36 -69.26
C LEU A 313 -30.08 35.96 -70.26
N ALA A 314 -30.18 35.28 -71.40
CA ALA A 314 -31.26 35.36 -72.38
C ALA A 314 -31.46 33.96 -72.95
#